data_AF-A0A929PIS6-F1
#
_entry.id   AF-A0A929PIS6-F1
#
_cell.length_a   1.000
_cell.length_b   1.000
_cell.length_c   1.000
_cell.angle_alpha   90.00
_cell.angle_beta   90.00
_cell.angle_gamma   90.00
#
_symmetry.space_group_name_H-M   'P 1'
#
loop_
_entity.id
_entity.type
_entity.pdbx_description
1 polymer ?
#
loop_
_entity_poly.entity_id
_entity_poly.type
_entity_poly.pdbx_seq_one_letter_code
_entity_poly.pdbx_strand_id
1 'polypeptide(L)'
;NLKFTADSSKIKEADFILICVPTPVAESKEPDLSYVKSAAEIIGKNLKRGAIVVLESTVYPGVTDEIVKPILEKESKMECGIDFYLGYSPERINPGDEAHALTKITKIVAGMDDETTEDLAELYKKGEVSLSKAAEIVGMTTIEFKEIL
;
A
#
# COMPACT_ATOMS: atom_id res chain seq x y z
N ASN A 1 -18.06 9.88 -9.69
CA ASN A 1 -17.22 10.80 -10.51
C ASN A 1 -15.77 10.39 -10.37
N LEU A 2 -15.13 10.00 -11.48
CA LEU A 2 -13.72 9.66 -11.54
C LEU A 2 -12.96 10.83 -12.18
N LYS A 3 -11.80 11.20 -11.64
CA LYS A 3 -10.94 12.28 -12.15
C LYS A 3 -9.52 11.76 -12.30
N PHE A 4 -8.88 12.14 -13.39
CA PHE A 4 -7.48 11.84 -13.66
C PHE A 4 -6.70 13.14 -13.71
N THR A 5 -5.51 13.16 -13.11
CA THR A 5 -4.65 14.35 -13.07
C THR A 5 -3.20 13.94 -12.92
N ALA A 6 -2.30 14.78 -13.45
CA ALA A 6 -0.86 14.73 -13.18
C ALA A 6 -0.42 15.81 -12.16
N ASP A 7 -1.35 16.62 -11.65
CA ASP A 7 -1.10 17.61 -10.60
C ASP A 7 -1.01 16.92 -9.24
N SER A 8 0.22 16.75 -8.74
CA SER A 8 0.51 16.13 -7.45
C SER A 8 -0.05 16.91 -6.26
N SER A 9 -0.35 18.21 -6.42
CA SER A 9 -0.91 19.02 -5.33
C SER A 9 -2.31 18.56 -4.90
N LYS A 10 -2.97 17.72 -5.72
CA LYS A 10 -4.26 17.11 -5.42
C LYS A 10 -4.18 15.98 -4.39
N ILE A 11 -3.00 15.43 -4.13
CA ILE A 11 -2.80 14.38 -3.12
C ILE A 11 -3.25 14.87 -1.73
N LYS A 12 -3.06 16.15 -1.41
CA LYS A 12 -3.46 16.75 -0.12
C LYS A 12 -4.97 16.72 0.16
N GLU A 13 -5.79 16.42 -0.85
CA GLU A 13 -7.24 16.30 -0.71
C GLU A 13 -7.65 14.88 -0.26
N ALA A 14 -6.80 13.86 -0.49
CA ALA A 14 -7.14 12.45 -0.31
C ALA A 14 -6.96 11.97 1.15
N ASP A 15 -7.94 11.21 1.67
CA ASP A 15 -7.83 10.49 2.96
C ASP A 15 -7.01 9.21 2.83
N PHE A 16 -7.15 8.51 1.69
CA PHE A 16 -6.41 7.30 1.36
C PHE A 16 -5.59 7.49 0.09
N ILE A 17 -4.34 7.04 0.09
CA ILE A 17 -3.40 7.20 -1.02
C ILE A 17 -2.80 5.82 -1.34
N LEU A 18 -3.20 5.24 -2.47
CA LEU A 18 -2.75 3.92 -2.92
C LEU A 18 -1.52 4.04 -3.84
N ILE A 19 -0.42 3.35 -3.50
CA ILE A 19 0.80 3.26 -4.33
C ILE A 19 0.72 2.01 -5.21
N CYS A 20 0.29 2.22 -6.46
CA CYS A 20 0.12 1.19 -7.49
C CYS A 20 1.08 1.43 -8.67
N VAL A 21 2.39 1.47 -8.41
CA VAL A 21 3.43 1.74 -9.41
C VAL A 21 4.16 0.45 -9.79
N PRO A 22 4.76 0.35 -10.98
CA PRO A 22 5.45 -0.87 -11.38
C PRO A 22 6.66 -1.16 -10.49
N THR A 23 6.89 -2.44 -10.22
CA THR A 23 8.08 -2.97 -9.51
C THR A 23 8.79 -3.99 -10.40
N PRO A 24 9.37 -3.57 -11.53
CA PRO A 24 9.95 -4.50 -12.50
C PRO A 24 11.09 -5.29 -11.85
N VAL A 25 11.10 -6.60 -12.05
CA VAL A 25 12.11 -7.49 -11.48
C VAL A 25 13.25 -7.65 -12.47
N ALA A 26 14.48 -7.35 -12.04
CA ALA A 26 15.68 -7.56 -12.85
C ALA A 26 16.09 -9.05 -12.85
N GLU A 27 17.07 -9.44 -13.68
CA GLU A 27 17.59 -10.82 -13.69
C GLU A 27 18.13 -11.28 -12.31
N SER A 28 18.53 -10.33 -11.46
CA SER A 28 18.92 -10.56 -10.06
C SER A 28 17.78 -11.04 -9.16
N LYS A 29 16.53 -11.06 -9.66
CA LYS A 29 15.30 -11.36 -8.93
C LYS A 29 14.93 -10.34 -7.84
N GLU A 30 15.60 -9.19 -7.82
CA GLU A 30 15.23 -8.07 -6.96
C GLU A 30 14.31 -7.10 -7.70
N PRO A 31 13.21 -6.64 -7.08
CA PRO A 31 12.35 -5.63 -7.68
C PRO A 31 13.04 -4.26 -7.68
N ASP A 32 12.93 -3.54 -8.79
CA ASP A 32 13.30 -2.13 -8.84
C ASP A 32 12.29 -1.30 -8.06
N LEU A 33 12.72 -0.80 -6.90
CA LEU A 33 11.90 0.04 -6.02
C LEU A 33 11.99 1.53 -6.36
N SER A 34 12.68 1.93 -7.44
CA SER A 34 12.84 3.34 -7.83
C SER A 34 11.48 4.05 -8.02
N TYR A 35 10.50 3.37 -8.60
CA TYR A 35 9.14 3.89 -8.79
C TYR A 35 8.39 4.06 -7.47
N VAL A 36 8.51 3.10 -6.55
CA VAL A 36 7.89 3.16 -5.21
C VAL A 36 8.49 4.32 -4.41
N LYS A 37 9.82 4.47 -4.43
CA LYS A 37 10.53 5.59 -3.77
C LYS A 37 10.11 6.93 -4.35
N SER A 38 10.06 7.05 -5.68
CA SER A 38 9.62 8.28 -6.35
C SER A 38 8.17 8.64 -6.00
N ALA A 39 7.27 7.65 -5.96
CA ALA A 39 5.89 7.86 -5.52
C ALA A 39 5.82 8.34 -4.07
N ALA A 40 6.55 7.69 -3.16
CA ALA A 40 6.62 8.08 -1.74
C ALA A 40 7.16 9.51 -1.57
N GLU A 41 8.15 9.94 -2.35
CA GLU A 41 8.67 11.32 -2.30
C GLU A 41 7.62 12.35 -2.74
N ILE A 42 6.88 12.06 -3.81
CA ILE A 42 5.81 12.93 -4.32
C ILE A 42 4.67 13.01 -3.29
N ILE A 43 4.30 11.88 -2.69
CA ILE A 43 3.26 11.80 -1.67
C ILE A 43 3.69 12.59 -0.43
N GLY A 44 4.89 12.35 0.10
CA GLY A 44 5.37 13.01 1.32
C GLY A 44 5.36 14.55 1.20
N LYS A 45 5.71 15.10 0.04
CA LYS A 45 5.65 16.56 -0.22
C LYS A 45 4.23 17.14 -0.24
N ASN A 46 3.21 16.30 -0.41
CA ASN A 46 1.82 16.71 -0.56
C ASN A 46 0.89 16.02 0.46
N LEU A 47 1.46 15.36 1.47
CA LEU A 47 0.72 14.57 2.45
C LEU A 47 -0.06 15.49 3.40
N LYS A 48 -1.29 15.09 3.72
CA LYS A 48 -2.09 15.75 4.75
C LYS A 48 -2.04 14.95 6.05
N ARG A 49 -2.21 15.64 7.19
CA ARG A 49 -2.37 14.95 8.47
C ARG A 49 -3.64 14.10 8.48
N GLY A 50 -3.56 12.92 9.09
CA GLY A 50 -4.61 11.91 9.15
C GLY A 50 -4.75 11.05 7.89
N ALA A 51 -3.91 11.22 6.87
CA ALA A 51 -3.98 10.37 5.68
C ALA A 51 -3.39 8.98 5.93
N ILE A 52 -3.94 7.99 5.23
CA ILE A 52 -3.46 6.61 5.20
C ILE A 52 -2.80 6.34 3.84
N VAL A 53 -1.51 6.02 3.83
CA VAL A 53 -0.76 5.66 2.61
C VAL A 53 -0.65 4.14 2.53
N VAL A 54 -1.17 3.55 1.45
CA VAL A 54 -1.28 2.10 1.27
C VAL A 54 -0.34 1.65 0.16
N LEU A 55 0.55 0.70 0.46
CA LEU A 55 1.34 0.05 -0.58
C LEU A 55 0.57 -1.13 -1.18
N GLU A 56 0.26 -1.01 -2.48
CA GLU A 56 -0.47 -2.03 -3.27
C GLU A 56 0.47 -2.82 -4.20
N SER A 57 1.53 -2.15 -4.64
CA SER A 57 2.55 -2.72 -5.54
C SER A 57 3.16 -3.99 -4.92
N THR A 58 3.36 -5.02 -5.73
CA THR A 58 4.00 -6.27 -5.27
C THR A 58 5.46 -5.99 -4.92
N VAL A 59 5.80 -6.18 -3.64
CA VAL A 59 7.12 -5.94 -3.05
C VAL A 59 7.46 -7.07 -2.09
N TYR A 60 8.66 -7.09 -1.53
CA TYR A 60 9.01 -7.99 -0.42
C TYR A 60 8.63 -7.36 0.94
N PRO A 61 8.56 -8.16 2.02
CA PRO A 61 8.29 -7.65 3.37
C PRO A 61 9.25 -6.54 3.79
N GLY A 62 8.78 -5.59 4.61
CA GLY A 62 9.60 -4.50 5.12
C GLY A 62 9.70 -3.29 4.20
N VAL A 63 9.32 -3.35 2.92
CA VAL A 63 9.36 -2.16 2.04
C VAL A 63 8.47 -1.02 2.57
N THR A 64 7.31 -1.31 3.14
CA THR A 64 6.44 -0.29 3.74
C THR A 64 7.13 0.45 4.90
N ASP A 65 7.75 -0.28 5.84
CA ASP A 65 8.34 0.30 7.06
C ASP A 65 9.77 0.81 6.90
N GLU A 66 10.58 0.12 6.11
CA GLU A 66 12.01 0.38 5.98
C GLU A 66 12.32 1.36 4.84
N ILE A 67 11.40 1.51 3.88
CA ILE A 67 11.62 2.34 2.68
C ILE A 67 10.55 3.42 2.52
N VAL A 68 9.27 3.06 2.53
CA VAL A 68 8.19 4.05 2.31
C VAL A 68 8.07 4.99 3.49
N LYS A 69 7.99 4.46 4.72
CA LYS A 69 7.87 5.26 5.96
C LYS A 69 8.96 6.34 6.08
N PRO A 70 10.27 6.03 5.99
CA PRO A 70 11.29 7.05 6.20
C PRO A 70 11.29 8.15 5.13
N ILE A 71 10.89 7.82 3.90
CA ILE A 71 10.73 8.81 2.82
C ILE A 71 9.56 9.74 3.13
N LEU A 72 8.41 9.19 3.52
CA LEU A 72 7.23 9.98 3.86
C LEU A 72 7.52 10.92 5.03
N GLU A 73 8.09 10.43 6.13
CA GLU A 73 8.45 11.27 7.29
C GLU A 73 9.44 12.37 6.90
N LYS A 74 10.48 12.03 6.13
CA LYS A 74 11.50 12.99 5.67
C LYS A 74 10.90 14.11 4.82
N GLU A 75 10.05 13.78 3.85
CA GLU A 75 9.54 14.75 2.89
C GLU A 75 8.37 15.56 3.46
N SER A 76 7.50 14.96 4.29
CA SER A 76 6.35 15.63 4.91
C SER A 76 6.68 16.41 6.18
N LYS A 77 7.80 16.08 6.85
CA LYS A 77 8.13 16.55 8.21
C LYS A 77 7.07 16.16 9.25
N MET A 78 6.43 15.02 9.03
CA MET A 78 5.42 14.42 9.88
C MET A 78 5.91 13.09 10.46
N GLU A 79 5.28 12.64 11.54
CA GLU A 79 5.60 11.37 12.20
C GLU A 79 4.55 10.30 11.89
N CYS A 80 5.00 9.12 11.45
CA CYS A 80 4.11 8.00 11.17
C CYS A 80 3.49 7.46 12.47
N GLY A 81 2.20 7.15 12.45
CA GLY A 81 1.42 6.72 13.62
C GLY A 81 0.90 7.86 14.49
N ILE A 82 1.30 9.10 14.19
CA ILE A 82 0.78 10.32 14.87
C ILE A 82 0.08 11.22 13.86
N ASP A 83 0.79 11.53 12.78
CA ASP A 83 0.36 12.50 11.80
C ASP A 83 -0.18 11.87 10.52
N PHE A 84 0.26 10.66 10.18
CA PHE A 84 -0.24 9.86 9.06
C PHE A 84 -0.03 8.38 9.36
N TYR A 85 -0.69 7.51 8.60
CA TYR A 85 -0.68 6.07 8.87
C TYR A 85 -0.34 5.27 7.62
N LEU A 86 0.04 4.01 7.81
CA LEU A 86 0.48 3.11 6.75
C LEU A 86 -0.43 1.89 6.60
N GLY A 87 -0.69 1.55 5.35
CA GLY A 87 -1.47 0.41 4.91
C GLY A 87 -0.66 -0.49 3.97
N TYR A 88 -1.04 -1.76 3.89
CA TYR A 88 -0.57 -2.71 2.90
C TYR A 88 -1.74 -3.52 2.39
N SER A 89 -1.83 -3.66 1.07
CA SER A 89 -2.84 -4.49 0.45
C SER A 89 -2.33 -5.00 -0.90
N PRO A 90 -1.58 -6.11 -0.95
CA PRO A 90 -1.01 -6.58 -2.20
C PRO A 90 -2.10 -6.98 -3.19
N GLU A 91 -1.82 -6.73 -4.46
CA GLU A 91 -2.58 -7.35 -5.55
C GLU A 91 -2.27 -8.87 -5.61
N ARG A 92 -3.33 -9.70 -5.72
CA ARG A 92 -3.25 -11.18 -5.74
C ARG A 92 -3.70 -11.77 -7.08
N ILE A 93 -3.08 -11.37 -8.19
CA ILE A 93 -3.30 -12.02 -9.48
C ILE A 93 -2.20 -13.05 -9.71
N ASN A 94 -2.52 -14.34 -9.64
CA ASN A 94 -1.63 -15.39 -10.12
C ASN A 94 -1.58 -15.33 -11.66
N PRO A 95 -0.41 -15.10 -12.28
CA PRO A 95 -0.30 -15.14 -13.74
C PRO A 95 -0.60 -16.57 -14.23
N GLY A 96 -1.70 -16.76 -14.97
CA GLY A 96 -2.06 -18.04 -15.60
C GLY A 96 -3.22 -18.81 -14.98
N ASP A 97 -3.90 -18.27 -13.96
CA ASP A 97 -5.07 -18.90 -13.36
C ASP A 97 -6.38 -18.35 -13.94
N GLU A 98 -6.77 -18.82 -15.12
CA GLU A 98 -8.02 -18.45 -15.79
C GLU A 98 -9.28 -18.94 -15.03
N ALA A 99 -9.14 -19.79 -14.01
CA ALA A 99 -10.26 -20.34 -13.24
C ALA A 99 -10.71 -19.44 -12.07
N HIS A 100 -9.86 -18.51 -11.63
CA HIS A 100 -10.12 -17.58 -10.52
C HIS A 100 -10.32 -16.15 -11.04
N ALA A 101 -11.43 -15.95 -11.75
CA ALA A 101 -11.89 -14.61 -12.13
C ALA A 101 -11.97 -13.67 -10.90
N LEU A 102 -11.55 -12.41 -11.08
CA LEU A 102 -11.52 -11.28 -10.10
C LEU A 102 -12.51 -11.39 -8.93
N THR A 103 -13.75 -11.80 -9.21
CA THR A 103 -14.85 -12.02 -8.25
C THR A 103 -14.65 -13.05 -7.13
N LYS A 104 -13.56 -13.85 -7.11
CA LYS A 104 -13.27 -14.87 -6.06
C LYS A 104 -11.99 -14.62 -5.28
N ILE A 105 -11.28 -13.53 -5.55
CA ILE A 105 -9.99 -13.24 -4.91
C ILE A 105 -10.26 -12.51 -3.60
N THR A 106 -9.95 -13.15 -2.47
CA THR A 106 -10.02 -12.49 -1.16
C THR A 106 -8.92 -11.43 -1.08
N LYS A 107 -9.33 -10.16 -0.99
CA LYS A 107 -8.41 -9.03 -0.81
C LYS A 107 -7.88 -9.06 0.63
N ILE A 108 -6.57 -8.92 0.76
CA ILE A 108 -5.91 -8.83 2.06
C ILE A 108 -5.61 -7.37 2.36
N VAL A 109 -5.94 -6.96 3.57
CA VAL A 109 -5.61 -5.64 4.10
C VAL A 109 -4.89 -5.80 5.43
N ALA A 110 -3.83 -5.01 5.62
CA ALA A 110 -3.14 -4.84 6.88
C ALA A 110 -2.87 -3.35 7.06
N GLY A 111 -3.17 -2.82 8.25
CA GLY A 111 -2.76 -1.50 8.69
C GLY A 111 -1.54 -1.59 9.60
N MET A 112 -0.91 -0.44 9.89
CA MET A 112 0.14 -0.36 10.90
C MET A 112 -0.38 -0.56 12.34
N ASP A 113 -1.69 -0.42 12.54
CA ASP A 113 -2.44 -0.70 13.76
C ASP A 113 -3.85 -1.24 13.43
N ASP A 114 -4.60 -1.63 14.46
CA ASP A 114 -5.96 -2.19 14.33
C ASP A 114 -6.95 -1.18 13.72
N GLU A 115 -6.85 0.09 14.08
CA GLU A 115 -7.74 1.16 13.60
C GLU A 115 -7.55 1.38 12.09
N THR A 116 -6.30 1.51 11.65
CA THR A 116 -5.94 1.60 10.23
C THR A 116 -6.38 0.35 9.47
N THR A 117 -6.29 -0.83 10.08
CA THR A 117 -6.74 -2.09 9.46
C THR A 117 -8.26 -2.11 9.26
N GLU A 118 -9.04 -1.57 10.20
CA GLU A 118 -10.48 -1.43 10.06
C GLU A 118 -10.85 -0.43 8.96
N ASP A 119 -10.20 0.75 8.95
CA ASP A 119 -10.40 1.78 7.94
C ASP A 119 -10.14 1.26 6.52
N LEU A 120 -9.06 0.47 6.35
CA LEU A 120 -8.77 -0.19 5.08
C LEU A 120 -9.81 -1.25 4.75
N ALA A 121 -10.22 -2.09 5.70
CA ALA A 121 -11.27 -3.07 5.45
C ALA A 121 -12.57 -2.41 4.98
N GLU A 122 -12.96 -1.28 5.58
CA GLU A 122 -14.12 -0.50 5.14
C GLU A 122 -13.93 0.11 3.74
N LEU A 123 -12.74 0.64 3.44
CA LEU A 123 -12.40 1.17 2.13
C LEU A 123 -12.58 0.12 1.03
N TYR A 124 -11.96 -1.05 1.18
CA TYR A 124 -12.00 -2.10 0.15
C TYR A 124 -13.35 -2.83 0.10
N LYS A 125 -14.11 -2.86 1.20
CA LYS A 125 -15.47 -3.44 1.23
C LYS A 125 -16.44 -2.72 0.29
N LYS A 126 -16.21 -1.43 0.04
CA LYS A 126 -16.99 -0.65 -0.94
C LYS A 126 -16.69 -1.05 -2.39
N GLY A 127 -15.61 -1.81 -2.64
CA GLY A 127 -15.09 -2.18 -3.95
C GLY A 127 -15.44 -3.59 -4.45
N GLU A 128 -15.35 -4.66 -3.65
CA GLU A 128 -15.74 -6.04 -4.04
C GLU A 128 -15.74 -7.08 -2.87
N VAL A 129 -16.13 -8.33 -3.18
CA VAL A 129 -16.66 -9.41 -2.33
C VAL A 129 -15.56 -10.26 -1.65
N SER A 130 -15.59 -10.35 -0.31
CA SER A 130 -14.67 -11.13 0.57
C SER A 130 -13.34 -10.44 0.92
N LEU A 131 -13.15 -10.16 2.21
CA LEU A 131 -11.96 -9.50 2.79
C LEU A 131 -11.34 -10.38 3.87
N SER A 132 -10.01 -10.45 3.87
CA SER A 132 -9.23 -11.00 4.98
C SER A 132 -8.37 -9.89 5.57
N LYS A 133 -8.42 -9.77 6.90
CA LYS A 133 -7.48 -8.92 7.65
C LYS A 133 -6.24 -9.75 7.98
N ALA A 134 -5.06 -9.21 7.75
CA ALA A 134 -3.80 -9.80 8.17
C ALA A 134 -3.22 -9.02 9.37
N ALA A 135 -2.28 -9.64 10.08
CA ALA A 135 -1.56 -9.00 11.19
C ALA A 135 -0.78 -7.75 10.72
N GLU A 136 -0.42 -6.90 11.70
CA GLU A 136 0.25 -5.61 11.51
C GLU A 136 1.34 -5.64 10.44
N ILE A 137 1.40 -4.57 9.63
CA ILE A 137 2.45 -4.42 8.62
C ILE A 137 3.84 -4.41 9.26
N VAL A 138 3.91 -3.82 10.46
CA VAL A 138 5.15 -3.62 11.21
C VAL A 138 5.68 -4.96 11.70
N GLY A 139 6.83 -5.35 11.18
CA GLY A 139 7.50 -6.59 11.57
C GLY A 139 7.01 -7.84 10.84
N MET A 140 6.19 -7.69 9.79
CA MET A 140 5.72 -8.81 8.98
C MET A 140 6.90 -9.60 8.41
N THR A 141 6.99 -10.86 8.80
CA THR A 141 8.08 -11.75 8.41
C THR A 141 7.84 -12.32 7.01
N THR A 142 8.91 -12.82 6.37
CA THR A 142 8.78 -13.53 5.07
C THR A 142 7.86 -14.76 5.13
N ILE A 143 7.64 -15.32 6.33
CA ILE A 143 6.75 -16.48 6.52
C ILE A 143 5.29 -16.02 6.47
N GLU A 144 4.91 -15.02 7.26
CA GLU A 144 3.56 -14.42 7.25
C GLU A 144 3.23 -13.86 5.86
N PHE A 145 4.23 -13.28 5.20
CA PHE A 145 4.09 -12.78 3.83
C PHE A 145 3.77 -13.85 2.79
N LYS A 146 4.34 -15.07 2.93
CA LYS A 146 4.04 -16.21 2.07
C LYS A 146 2.68 -16.84 2.35
N GLU A 147 2.14 -16.65 3.55
CA GLU A 147 0.75 -17.05 3.87
C GLU A 147 -0.26 -16.04 3.32
N ILE A 148 0.18 -14.79 3.12
CA ILE A 148 -0.59 -13.68 2.54
C ILE A 148 -0.62 -13.74 1.00
N LEU A 149 0.50 -14.04 0.33
CA LEU A 149 0.56 -14.18 -1.13
C LEU A 149 -0.02 -15.50 -1.63
#